data_AF-A0ABC8TAA2-F1
#
_entry.id   AF-A0ABC8TAA2-F1
#
_cell.length_a   1.000
_cell.length_b   1.000
_cell.length_c   1.000
_cell.angle_alpha   90.00
_cell.angle_beta   90.00
_cell.angle_gamma   90.00
#
_symmetry.space_group_name_H-M   'P 1'
#
loop_
_entity.id
_entity.type
_entity.pdbx_description
1 polymer ?
#
loop_
_entity_poly.entity_id
_entity_poly.type
_entity_poly.pdbx_seq_one_letter_code
_entity_poly.pdbx_strand_id
1 'polypeptide(L)'
;KIIQTDMASTSRTPLPIETIPNWLDLPMDVMATILHRVRTIDVLMNVQSVCSAWRRLCKDPAMWRVIDIHSSGALFDMLYDLESMCRHAVDRSEGHLVEVNFEYFGTDELLHYIAERYNTPFEFDIYAFQSII
;
A
#
# COMPACT_ATOMS: atom_id res chain seq x y z
N LYS A 1 19.70 61.27 -41.91
CA LYS A 1 18.46 61.43 -41.11
C LYS A 1 17.63 60.15 -41.31
N ILE A 2 17.34 59.43 -40.20
CA ILE A 2 16.27 58.42 -40.00
C ILE A 2 16.62 57.06 -40.67
N ILE A 3 16.56 55.87 -40.07
CA ILE A 3 15.75 55.29 -38.97
C ILE A 3 16.61 54.26 -38.21
N GLN A 4 16.68 54.33 -36.87
CA GLN A 4 17.07 53.17 -36.05
C GLN A 4 15.81 52.73 -35.30
N THR A 5 15.37 51.52 -35.61
CA THR A 5 14.16 50.90 -35.07
C THR A 5 14.41 50.49 -33.62
N ASP A 6 13.62 51.04 -32.69
CA ASP A 6 13.59 50.60 -31.30
C ASP A 6 12.99 49.20 -31.21
N MET A 7 13.80 48.23 -30.77
CA MET A 7 13.34 46.92 -30.33
C MET A 7 13.06 47.02 -28.83
N ALA A 8 11.79 47.27 -28.48
CA ALA A 8 11.33 47.16 -27.11
C ALA A 8 11.39 45.70 -26.66
N SER A 9 12.42 45.36 -25.88
CA SER A 9 12.54 44.06 -25.20
C SER A 9 11.43 43.94 -24.17
N THR A 10 10.36 43.24 -24.53
CA THR A 10 9.34 42.82 -23.56
C THR A 10 9.96 41.75 -22.66
N SER A 11 10.22 42.09 -21.40
CA SER A 11 10.70 41.14 -20.40
C SER A 11 9.59 40.11 -20.13
N ARG A 12 9.81 38.88 -20.59
CA ARG A 12 8.98 37.74 -20.18
C ARG A 12 9.37 37.35 -18.77
N THR A 13 8.54 37.69 -17.80
CA THR A 13 8.64 37.17 -16.43
C THR A 13 8.48 35.64 -16.49
N PRO A 14 9.41 34.84 -15.93
CA PRO A 14 9.21 33.40 -15.84
C PRO A 14 8.00 33.13 -14.96
N LEU A 15 7.08 32.27 -15.43
CA LEU A 15 5.99 31.76 -14.59
C LEU A 15 6.60 31.05 -13.37
N PRO A 16 5.95 31.11 -12.18
CA PRO A 16 6.42 30.36 -11.02
C PRO A 16 6.51 28.89 -11.41
N ILE A 17 7.71 28.32 -11.31
CA ILE A 17 7.89 26.87 -11.40
C ILE A 17 7.06 26.30 -10.26
N GLU A 18 5.94 25.63 -10.56
CA GLU A 18 5.22 24.87 -9.53
C GLU A 18 6.19 23.85 -8.96
N THR A 19 6.68 24.13 -7.75
CA THR A 19 7.60 23.24 -7.06
C THR A 19 6.84 21.97 -6.73
N ILE A 20 7.19 20.87 -7.39
CA ILE A 20 6.63 19.55 -7.08
C ILE A 20 6.87 19.31 -5.58
N PRO A 21 5.83 19.06 -4.77
CA PRO A 21 6.00 18.83 -3.34
C PRO A 21 6.98 17.70 -3.09
N ASN A 22 7.96 17.91 -2.21
CA ASN A 22 8.87 16.86 -1.83
C ASN A 22 8.14 15.87 -0.92
N TRP A 23 7.72 14.73 -1.49
CA TRP A 23 7.03 13.66 -0.76
C TRP A 23 7.88 13.06 0.37
N LEU A 24 9.20 13.33 0.41
CA LEU A 24 10.07 12.90 1.49
C LEU A 24 9.94 13.77 2.76
N ASP A 25 9.39 14.97 2.65
CA ASP A 25 9.22 15.92 3.78
C ASP A 25 7.87 15.75 4.48
N LEU A 26 7.08 14.74 4.09
CA LEU A 26 5.81 14.44 4.73
C LEU A 26 6.03 13.94 6.17
N PRO A 27 5.25 14.45 7.14
CA PRO A 27 5.20 13.88 8.48
C PRO A 27 4.89 12.37 8.46
N MET A 28 5.48 11.63 9.41
CA MET A 28 5.39 10.16 9.48
C MET A 28 3.95 9.65 9.60
N ASP A 29 3.10 10.37 10.33
CA ASP A 29 1.67 10.10 10.50
C ASP A 29 0.88 10.26 9.18
N VAL A 30 1.23 11.26 8.38
CA VAL A 30 0.61 11.45 7.05
C VAL A 30 1.06 10.33 6.10
N MET A 31 2.34 9.97 6.11
CA MET A 31 2.83 8.83 5.32
C MET A 31 2.13 7.53 5.73
N ALA A 32 2.01 7.26 7.04
CA ALA A 32 1.29 6.08 7.52
C ALA A 32 -0.18 6.06 7.05
N THR A 33 -0.86 7.21 7.11
CA THR A 33 -2.24 7.36 6.61
C THR A 33 -2.35 7.05 5.13
N ILE A 34 -1.38 7.48 4.31
CA ILE A 34 -1.32 7.14 2.88
C ILE A 34 -1.13 5.63 2.72
N LEU A 35 -0.15 5.04 3.41
CA LEU A 35 0.15 3.61 3.31
C LEU A 35 -1.04 2.74 3.71
N HIS A 36 -1.86 3.16 4.69
CA HIS A 36 -3.08 2.45 5.08
C HIS A 36 -4.16 2.43 4.00
N ARG A 37 -4.06 3.29 2.98
CA ARG A 37 -4.96 3.33 1.82
C ARG A 37 -4.41 2.57 0.62
N VAL A 38 -3.15 2.10 0.69
CA VAL A 38 -2.53 1.32 -0.37
C VAL A 38 -2.82 -0.15 -0.14
N ARG A 39 -3.13 -0.90 -1.21
CA ARG A 39 -3.41 -2.33 -1.12
C ARG A 39 -2.20 -3.09 -0.58
N THR A 40 -2.44 -4.18 0.14
CA THR A 40 -1.39 -4.98 0.78
C THR A 40 -0.33 -5.46 -0.23
N ILE A 41 -0.76 -5.85 -1.44
CA ILE A 41 0.13 -6.27 -2.52
C ILE A 41 1.07 -5.13 -2.93
N ASP A 42 0.53 -3.93 -3.13
CA ASP A 42 1.32 -2.76 -3.52
C ASP A 42 2.29 -2.35 -2.39
N VAL A 43 1.89 -2.53 -1.12
CA VAL A 43 2.77 -2.32 0.02
C VAL A 43 3.96 -3.27 0.01
N LEU A 44 3.71 -4.56 -0.29
CA LEU A 44 4.72 -5.62 -0.37
C LEU A 44 5.65 -5.46 -1.56
N MET A 45 5.13 -5.10 -2.73
CA MET A 45 5.93 -5.13 -3.96
C MET A 45 6.63 -3.79 -4.24
N ASN A 46 6.01 -2.67 -3.88
CA ASN A 46 6.39 -1.36 -4.40
C ASN A 46 6.73 -0.37 -3.29
N VAL A 47 5.83 -0.15 -2.33
CA VAL A 47 5.96 0.89 -1.29
C VAL A 47 7.23 0.71 -0.46
N GLN A 48 7.54 -0.52 -0.04
CA GLN A 48 8.72 -0.81 0.78
C GLN A 48 10.07 -0.61 0.07
N SER A 49 10.08 -0.42 -1.25
CA SER A 49 11.29 -0.16 -2.06
C SER A 49 11.46 1.31 -2.46
N VAL A 50 10.50 2.20 -2.18
CA VAL A 50 10.58 3.62 -2.56
C VAL A 50 11.71 4.34 -1.84
N CYS A 51 11.69 4.33 -0.49
CA CYS A 51 12.72 4.95 0.33
C CYS A 51 12.83 4.29 1.71
N SER A 52 13.83 4.67 2.50
CA SER A 52 14.09 4.10 3.83
C SER A 52 12.97 4.38 4.84
N ALA A 53 12.35 5.56 4.79
CA ALA A 53 11.24 5.93 5.67
C ALA A 53 10.01 5.05 5.41
N TRP A 54 9.65 4.87 4.14
CA TRP A 54 8.54 4.01 3.72
C TRP A 54 8.81 2.55 4.08
N ARG A 55 10.03 2.07 3.83
CA ARG A 55 10.46 0.73 4.25
C ARG A 55 10.32 0.50 5.75
N ARG A 56 10.64 1.50 6.57
CA ARG A 56 10.50 1.42 8.04
C ARG A 56 9.04 1.35 8.44
N LEU A 57 8.16 2.15 7.84
CA LEU A 57 6.71 2.08 8.07
C LEU A 57 6.15 0.72 7.67
N CYS A 58 6.54 0.16 6.52
CA CYS A 58 6.09 -1.17 6.09
C CYS A 58 6.51 -2.31 7.03
N LYS A 59 7.42 -2.07 7.99
CA LYS A 59 7.82 -3.05 9.01
C LYS A 59 7.08 -2.86 10.33
N ASP A 60 6.31 -1.78 10.49
CA ASP A 60 5.54 -1.51 11.69
C ASP A 60 4.30 -2.44 11.73
N PRO A 61 4.09 -3.23 12.79
CA PRO A 61 2.92 -4.09 12.92
C PRO A 61 1.58 -3.36 12.79
N ALA A 62 1.53 -2.06 13.16
CA ALA A 62 0.33 -1.25 13.02
C ALA A 62 -0.15 -1.16 11.56
N MET A 63 0.76 -1.26 10.58
CA MET A 63 0.43 -1.25 9.16
C MET A 63 -0.30 -2.51 8.69
N TRP A 64 -0.18 -3.62 9.43
CA TRP A 64 -0.66 -4.94 9.04
C TRP A 64 -1.87 -5.38 9.86
N ARG A 65 -2.57 -4.43 10.49
CA ARG A 65 -3.82 -4.70 11.22
C ARG A 65 -4.99 -5.01 10.29
N VAL A 66 -4.94 -4.53 9.06
CA VAL A 66 -5.95 -4.83 8.03
C VAL A 66 -5.20 -5.32 6.81
N ILE A 67 -5.52 -6.53 6.38
CA ILE A 67 -4.91 -7.19 5.22
C ILE A 67 -5.99 -7.36 4.15
N ASP A 68 -5.76 -6.82 2.96
CA ASP A 68 -6.65 -6.98 1.81
C ASP A 68 -5.82 -7.41 0.60
N ILE A 69 -5.97 -8.68 0.24
CA ILE A 69 -5.28 -9.33 -0.86
C ILE A 69 -6.34 -10.00 -1.73
N HIS A 70 -6.88 -9.27 -2.69
CA HIS A 70 -7.76 -9.83 -3.72
C HIS A 70 -7.08 -9.83 -5.08
N SER A 71 -7.44 -10.81 -5.90
CA SER A 71 -6.97 -10.87 -7.28
C SER A 71 -7.52 -9.67 -8.05
N SER A 72 -6.68 -9.04 -8.88
CA SER A 72 -7.15 -8.07 -9.88
C SER A 72 -7.38 -8.71 -11.26
N GLY A 73 -7.38 -10.05 -11.31
CA GLY A 73 -7.62 -10.87 -12.50
C GLY A 73 -6.60 -12.01 -12.65
N ALA A 74 -6.89 -12.96 -13.54
CA ALA A 74 -6.13 -14.21 -13.69
C ALA A 74 -4.62 -14.05 -13.99
N LEU A 75 -4.21 -12.93 -14.60
CA LEU A 75 -2.78 -12.66 -14.80
C LEU A 75 -2.05 -12.34 -13.49
N PHE A 76 -2.75 -11.71 -12.55
CA PHE A 76 -2.21 -11.35 -11.25
C PHE A 76 -1.91 -12.60 -10.42
N ASP A 77 -2.81 -13.59 -10.48
CA ASP A 77 -2.67 -14.87 -9.76
C ASP A 77 -1.51 -15.72 -10.28
N MET A 78 -1.17 -15.58 -11.57
CA MET A 78 -0.01 -16.28 -12.14
C MET A 78 1.34 -15.62 -11.82
N LEU A 79 1.34 -14.31 -11.57
CA LEU A 79 2.56 -13.54 -11.33
C LEU A 79 2.98 -13.53 -9.86
N TYR A 80 2.02 -13.69 -8.95
CA TYR A 80 2.23 -13.55 -7.52
C TYR A 80 1.75 -14.78 -6.76
N ASP A 81 2.57 -15.23 -5.82
CA ASP A 81 2.15 -16.21 -4.81
C ASP A 81 1.34 -15.49 -3.72
N LEU A 82 0.04 -15.35 -3.96
CA LEU A 82 -0.87 -14.61 -3.09
C LEU A 82 -0.97 -15.23 -1.69
N GLU A 83 -0.87 -16.56 -1.58
CA GLU A 83 -0.86 -17.24 -0.29
C GLU A 83 0.38 -16.86 0.52
N SER A 84 1.57 -16.95 -0.09
CA SER A 84 2.83 -16.55 0.54
C SER A 84 2.82 -15.08 0.95
N MET A 85 2.25 -14.21 0.11
CA MET A 85 2.09 -12.79 0.43
C MET A 85 1.15 -12.57 1.63
N CYS A 86 0.07 -13.33 1.71
CA CYS A 86 -0.86 -13.30 2.84
C CYS A 86 -0.16 -13.73 4.13
N ARG A 87 0.54 -14.86 4.12
CA ARG A 87 1.30 -15.35 5.28
C ARG A 87 2.32 -14.33 5.76
N HIS A 88 3.06 -13.73 4.83
CA HIS A 88 4.06 -12.70 5.15
C HIS A 88 3.43 -11.43 5.74
N ALA A 89 2.24 -11.04 5.26
CA ALA A 89 1.47 -9.92 5.82
C ALA A 89 0.98 -10.23 7.24
N VAL A 90 0.48 -11.46 7.46
CA VAL A 90 0.01 -11.95 8.77
C VAL A 90 1.17 -12.00 9.77
N ASP A 91 2.33 -12.52 9.39
CA ASP A 91 3.53 -12.57 10.24
C ASP A 91 3.95 -11.16 10.69
N ARG A 92 3.85 -10.16 9.80
CA ARG A 92 4.18 -8.76 10.12
C ARG A 92 3.18 -8.10 11.06
N SER A 93 1.96 -8.62 11.19
CA SER A 93 0.97 -8.09 12.15
C SER A 93 1.36 -8.35 13.61
N GLU A 94 2.27 -9.29 13.86
CA GLU A 94 2.70 -9.70 15.21
C GLU A 94 1.52 -10.00 16.15
N GLY A 95 0.43 -10.56 15.61
CA GLY A 95 -0.78 -10.91 16.37
C GLY A 95 -1.76 -9.76 16.60
N HIS A 96 -1.54 -8.59 15.98
CA HIS A 96 -2.43 -7.42 16.05
C HIS A 96 -3.38 -7.30 14.86
N LEU A 97 -3.50 -8.37 14.06
CA LEU A 97 -4.42 -8.43 12.94
C LEU A 97 -5.85 -8.16 13.46
N VAL A 98 -6.64 -7.41 12.70
CA VAL A 98 -8.04 -7.05 12.99
C VAL A 98 -8.97 -7.57 11.91
N GLU A 99 -8.55 -7.44 10.66
CA GLU A 99 -9.33 -7.87 9.50
C GLU A 99 -8.41 -8.46 8.43
N VAL A 100 -8.86 -9.54 7.80
CA VAL A 100 -8.20 -10.14 6.64
C VAL A 100 -9.24 -10.43 5.57
N ASN A 101 -9.00 -9.95 4.37
CA ASN A 101 -9.81 -10.19 3.19
C ASN A 101 -8.94 -10.82 2.09
N PHE A 102 -9.42 -11.90 1.50
CA PHE A 102 -8.83 -12.49 0.31
C PHE A 102 -9.85 -13.25 -0.53
N GLU A 103 -9.62 -13.30 -1.84
CA GLU A 103 -10.51 -13.96 -2.78
C GLU A 103 -9.72 -14.95 -3.66
N TYR A 104 -10.37 -16.04 -4.06
CA TYR A 104 -9.89 -17.05 -5.03
C TYR A 104 -8.70 -17.95 -4.61
N PHE A 105 -7.91 -17.62 -3.59
CA PHE A 105 -6.78 -18.45 -3.13
C PHE A 105 -6.88 -18.97 -1.69
N GLY A 106 -8.05 -18.81 -1.06
CA GLY A 106 -8.30 -19.31 0.29
C GLY A 106 -8.21 -20.83 0.39
N THR A 107 -7.39 -21.32 1.32
CA THR A 107 -7.28 -22.74 1.67
C THR A 107 -7.52 -22.94 3.17
N ASP A 108 -7.97 -24.14 3.57
CA ASP A 108 -8.14 -24.48 4.98
C ASP A 108 -6.82 -24.34 5.77
N GLU A 109 -5.69 -24.62 5.13
CA GLU A 109 -4.36 -24.47 5.72
C GLU A 109 -4.02 -22.99 5.99
N LEU A 110 -4.31 -22.10 5.03
CA LEU A 110 -4.11 -20.66 5.20
C LEU A 110 -5.01 -20.12 6.32
N LEU A 111 -6.28 -20.54 6.35
CA LEU A 111 -7.23 -20.15 7.40
C LEU A 111 -6.76 -20.61 8.78
N HIS A 112 -6.30 -21.85 8.90
CA HIS A 112 -5.75 -22.38 10.15
C HIS A 112 -4.53 -21.59 10.60
N TYR A 113 -3.59 -21.32 9.69
CA TYR A 113 -2.40 -20.54 9.97
C TYR A 113 -2.75 -19.11 10.45
N ILE A 114 -3.71 -18.44 9.81
CA ILE A 114 -4.18 -17.12 10.25
C ILE A 114 -4.75 -17.20 11.67
N ALA A 115 -5.59 -18.22 11.93
CA ALA A 115 -6.21 -18.41 13.24
C ALA A 115 -5.19 -18.66 14.35
N GLU A 116 -4.11 -19.42 14.09
CA GLU A 116 -3.04 -19.64 15.06
C GLU A 116 -2.24 -18.36 15.38
N ARG A 117 -2.09 -17.46 14.40
CA ARG A 117 -1.38 -16.19 14.56
C ARG A 117 -2.24 -15.12 15.23
N TYR A 118 -3.56 -15.25 15.13
CA TYR A 118 -4.51 -14.48 15.93
C TYR A 118 -4.56 -15.03 17.35
N ASN A 119 -4.11 -14.23 18.31
CA ASN A 119 -4.01 -14.66 19.71
C ASN A 119 -5.38 -14.63 20.44
N THR A 120 -6.45 -15.11 19.80
CA THR A 120 -7.83 -15.07 20.33
C THR A 120 -8.48 -16.46 20.35
N PRO A 121 -8.84 -17.01 21.52
CA PRO A 121 -9.55 -18.29 21.67
C PRO A 121 -11.04 -18.28 21.28
N PHE A 122 -11.53 -17.27 20.57
CA PHE A 122 -12.96 -17.12 20.29
C PHE A 122 -13.19 -16.94 18.79
N GLU A 123 -13.64 -18.03 18.18
CA GLU A 123 -14.61 -18.11 17.07
C GLU A 123 -14.61 -16.90 16.13
N PHE A 124 -13.70 -16.92 15.15
CA PHE A 124 -13.92 -16.12 13.96
C PHE A 124 -15.04 -16.77 13.13
N ASP A 125 -16.02 -15.96 12.75
CA ASP A 125 -16.93 -16.24 11.64
C ASP A 125 -16.12 -16.31 10.34
N ILE A 126 -15.38 -17.40 10.15
CA ILE A 126 -14.72 -17.76 8.88
C ILE A 126 -15.78 -17.93 7.77
N TYR A 127 -17.06 -18.02 8.14
CA TYR A 127 -18.21 -18.20 7.24
C TYR A 127 -18.76 -16.91 6.60
N ALA A 128 -18.27 -15.71 6.91
CA ALA A 128 -18.87 -14.48 6.36
C ALA A 128 -18.47 -14.17 4.89
N PHE A 129 -17.39 -14.74 4.36
CA PHE A 129 -16.91 -14.42 3.00
C PHE A 129 -17.23 -15.48 1.93
N GLN A 130 -18.00 -16.51 2.27
CA GLN A 130 -18.56 -17.42 1.27
C GLN A 130 -19.90 -16.94 0.68
N SER A 131 -20.34 -15.73 1.01
CA SER A 131 -21.67 -15.20 0.62
C SER A 131 -21.63 -13.85 -0.09
N ILE A 132 -20.68 -13.60 -0.99
CA ILE A 132 -20.93 -12.71 -2.14
C ILE A 132 -20.25 -13.30 -3.38
N ILE A 133 -20.97 -14.26 -4.00
CA ILE A 133 -20.90 -14.75 -5.39
C ILE A 133 -19.59 -15.37 -5.88
#